data_AF-A0A0J9V8P7-F1
#
_entry.id   AF-A0A0J9V8P7-F1
#
_cell.length_a   1.000
_cell.length_b   1.000
_cell.length_c   1.000
_cell.angle_alpha   90.00
_cell.angle_beta   90.00
_cell.angle_gamma   90.00
#
_symmetry.space_group_name_H-M   'P 1'
#
loop_
_entity.id
_entity.type
_entity.pdbx_description
1 polymer ?
#
loop_
_entity_poly.entity_id
_entity_poly.type
_entity_poly.pdbx_seq_one_letter_code
_entity_poly.pdbx_strand_id
1 'polypeptide(L)'
;MWGTQIRQWDDIDVRDFSVDQGLYTAILYEELETSDTSNSYDVYCGTAQLPLHGSRSVRNTCSSILNYLENIYSESDHTTDTYDVCKLLNYWVYNRLKILLHSYDSNYIIRAHGDIVRKWNDFNELILKKDENKTCKPIINIAAYNDWEKRKELYEYYVDYSPIKTFLDFYPQGCRKFYHYVESKKKLYEHFKKHCTSDKKKGCPDFYEQCEKYDPDIILPTLKCRQEIINERKEAEHSALQRAKAHSVDDPNAQDESDDIKSFGASKLNKNSNNIRMYGNVLLGVVATSMTSGALYRVNINSLIQINRIS
;
A
#
# COMPACT_ATOMS: atom_id res chain seq x y z
N MET A 1 -13.10 0.11 31.23
CA MET A 1 -11.89 0.46 30.44
C MET A 1 -11.92 -0.37 29.16
N TRP A 2 -12.06 0.28 28.01
CA TRP A 2 -12.11 -0.40 26.72
C TRP A 2 -10.68 -0.76 26.32
N GLY A 3 -10.33 -2.05 26.41
CA GLY A 3 -9.03 -2.53 25.98
C GLY A 3 -8.93 -2.47 24.47
N THR A 4 -8.07 -1.59 23.95
CA THR A 4 -7.78 -1.47 22.53
C THR A 4 -7.10 -2.76 22.06
N GLN A 5 -7.82 -3.62 21.35
CA GLN A 5 -7.22 -4.74 20.65
C GLN A 5 -6.31 -4.15 19.56
N ILE A 6 -5.00 -4.39 19.64
CA ILE A 6 -4.03 -3.86 18.66
C ILE A 6 -4.32 -4.54 17.32
N ARG A 7 -5.13 -3.88 16.49
CA ARG A 7 -5.47 -4.32 15.14
C ARG A 7 -4.25 -4.16 14.24
N GLN A 8 -3.98 -5.17 13.41
CA GLN A 8 -2.98 -5.05 12.36
C GLN A 8 -3.45 -3.99 11.35
N TRP A 9 -2.55 -3.05 11.01
CA TRP A 9 -2.86 -2.00 10.04
C TRP A 9 -3.22 -2.60 8.69
N ASP A 10 -4.31 -2.08 8.11
CA ASP A 10 -4.68 -2.34 6.73
C ASP A 10 -4.19 -1.21 5.80
N ASP A 11 -4.46 -1.35 4.50
CA ASP A 11 -4.02 -0.38 3.49
C ASP A 11 -4.61 1.02 3.70
N ILE A 12 -5.76 1.14 4.36
CA ILE A 12 -6.40 2.43 4.68
C ILE A 12 -5.63 3.09 5.81
N ASP A 13 -5.30 2.36 6.87
CA ASP A 13 -4.48 2.87 7.98
C ASP A 13 -3.12 3.40 7.48
N VAL A 14 -2.50 2.66 6.56
CA VAL A 14 -1.23 3.04 5.92
C VAL A 14 -1.38 4.31 5.09
N ARG A 15 -2.45 4.41 4.28
CA ARG A 15 -2.71 5.58 3.44
C ARG A 15 -3.00 6.82 4.29
N ASP A 16 -3.84 6.69 5.30
CA ASP A 16 -4.22 7.82 6.15
C ASP A 16 -3.03 8.32 6.97
N PHE A 17 -2.17 7.42 7.47
CA PHE A 17 -0.87 7.81 8.03
C PHE A 17 0.00 8.54 7.00
N SER A 18 0.05 8.05 5.76
CA SER A 18 0.86 8.65 4.69
C SER A 18 0.41 10.06 4.34
N VAL A 19 -0.90 10.30 4.33
CA VAL A 19 -1.47 11.64 4.11
C VAL A 19 -1.25 12.54 5.34
N ASP A 20 -1.53 12.04 6.55
CA ASP A 20 -1.34 12.76 7.82
C ASP A 20 0.09 13.24 8.03
N GLN A 21 1.08 12.48 7.54
CA GLN A 21 2.49 12.82 7.66
C GLN A 21 3.03 13.63 6.47
N GLY A 22 2.19 13.97 5.49
CA GLY A 22 2.60 14.71 4.29
C GLY A 22 3.68 13.96 3.50
N LEU A 23 3.52 12.65 3.35
CA LEU A 23 4.51 11.85 2.64
C LEU A 23 4.63 12.27 1.19
N TYR A 24 5.87 12.29 0.72
CA TYR A 24 6.20 12.77 -0.62
C TYR A 24 5.40 12.04 -1.70
N THR A 25 5.27 10.71 -1.58
CA THR A 25 4.49 9.90 -2.54
C THR A 25 3.01 10.31 -2.55
N ALA A 26 2.43 10.56 -1.37
CA ALA A 26 1.03 10.98 -1.25
C ALA A 26 0.80 12.36 -1.87
N ILE A 27 1.69 13.32 -1.59
CA ILE A 27 1.63 14.68 -2.16
C ILE A 27 1.77 14.62 -3.69
N LEU A 28 2.76 13.88 -4.19
CA LEU A 28 2.97 13.69 -5.63
C LEU A 28 1.72 13.11 -6.31
N TYR A 29 1.10 12.09 -5.71
CA TYR A 29 -0.07 11.47 -6.31
C TYR A 29 -1.30 12.37 -6.26
N GLU A 30 -1.48 13.15 -5.19
CA GLU A 30 -2.53 14.16 -5.12
C GLU A 30 -2.35 15.23 -6.20
N GLU A 31 -1.14 15.73 -6.40
CA GLU A 31 -0.81 16.68 -7.46
C GLU A 31 -1.12 16.11 -8.85
N LEU A 32 -0.70 14.86 -9.12
CA LEU A 32 -0.97 14.20 -10.38
C LEU A 32 -2.48 13.98 -10.61
N GLU A 33 -3.24 13.66 -9.57
CA GLU A 33 -4.69 13.44 -9.65
C GLU A 33 -5.51 14.73 -9.80
N THR A 34 -5.02 15.83 -9.25
CA THR A 34 -5.70 17.13 -9.25
C THR A 34 -5.23 18.06 -10.36
N SER A 35 -4.15 17.71 -11.06
CA SER A 35 -3.65 18.46 -12.22
C SER A 35 -4.72 18.69 -13.28
N ASP A 36 -4.90 19.95 -13.67
CA ASP A 36 -5.84 20.32 -14.72
C ASP A 36 -5.38 19.73 -16.06
N THR A 37 -6.27 18.98 -16.73
CA THR A 37 -5.98 18.46 -18.06
C THR A 37 -6.06 19.61 -19.07
N SER A 38 -4.92 20.23 -19.37
CA SER A 38 -4.84 21.29 -20.37
C SER A 38 -5.15 20.75 -21.78
N ASN A 39 -5.92 21.52 -22.56
CA ASN A 39 -6.16 21.25 -23.97
C ASN A 39 -4.88 21.43 -24.83
N SER A 40 -3.80 22.02 -24.29
CA SER A 40 -2.51 22.10 -24.98
C SER A 40 -1.95 20.73 -25.34
N TYR A 41 -2.33 19.68 -24.59
CA TYR A 41 -1.87 18.31 -24.84
C TYR A 41 -2.79 17.51 -25.77
N ASP A 42 -3.88 18.09 -26.29
CA ASP A 42 -4.81 17.38 -27.18
C ASP A 42 -4.15 16.90 -28.48
N VAL A 43 -3.13 17.62 -28.97
CA VAL A 43 -2.37 17.22 -30.16
C VAL A 43 -1.59 15.91 -29.94
N TYR A 44 -1.26 15.57 -28.70
CA TYR A 44 -0.51 14.36 -28.34
C TYR A 44 -1.43 13.26 -27.81
N CYS A 45 -2.31 13.63 -26.90
CA CYS A 45 -3.17 12.73 -26.13
C CYS A 45 -4.59 12.59 -26.71
N GLY A 46 -4.89 13.29 -27.80
CA GLY A 46 -6.23 13.32 -28.40
C GLY A 46 -7.17 14.32 -27.72
N THR A 47 -8.24 14.68 -28.43
CA THR A 47 -9.26 15.61 -27.93
C THR A 47 -10.31 14.89 -27.09
N ALA A 48 -11.25 15.64 -26.51
CA ALA A 48 -12.41 15.04 -25.85
C ALA A 48 -13.27 14.19 -26.81
N GLN A 49 -13.31 14.54 -28.10
CA GLN A 49 -14.08 13.82 -29.13
C GLN A 49 -13.33 12.62 -29.71
N LEU A 50 -12.00 12.72 -29.82
CA LEU A 50 -11.11 11.66 -30.31
C LEU A 50 -9.99 11.41 -29.29
N PRO A 51 -10.32 10.82 -28.12
CA PRO A 51 -9.34 10.62 -27.07
C PRO A 51 -8.34 9.50 -27.41
N LEU A 52 -7.12 9.59 -26.86
CA LEU A 52 -6.13 8.51 -26.93
C LEU A 52 -6.77 7.19 -26.49
N HIS A 53 -6.49 6.13 -27.27
CA HIS A 53 -7.01 4.80 -27.02
C HIS A 53 -8.56 4.72 -26.94
N GLY A 54 -9.26 5.71 -27.52
CA GLY A 54 -10.73 5.79 -27.46
C GLY A 54 -11.29 6.03 -26.06
N SER A 55 -10.46 6.41 -25.08
CA SER A 55 -10.85 6.53 -23.69
C SER A 55 -10.48 7.90 -23.13
N ARG A 56 -11.51 8.65 -22.68
CA ARG A 56 -11.31 9.96 -22.02
C ARG A 56 -10.41 9.83 -20.80
N SER A 57 -10.51 8.73 -20.06
CA SER A 57 -9.64 8.44 -18.92
C SER A 57 -8.18 8.29 -19.34
N VAL A 58 -7.90 7.55 -20.43
CA VAL A 58 -6.54 7.38 -20.96
C VAL A 58 -5.98 8.70 -21.50
N ARG A 59 -6.80 9.48 -22.23
CA ARG A 59 -6.45 10.84 -22.65
C ARG A 59 -6.05 11.72 -21.45
N ASN A 60 -6.91 11.78 -20.44
CA ASN A 60 -6.67 12.62 -19.27
C ASN A 60 -5.39 12.21 -18.53
N THR A 61 -5.17 10.91 -18.33
CA THR A 61 -3.92 10.41 -17.74
C THR A 61 -2.71 10.79 -18.59
N CYS A 62 -2.77 10.66 -19.92
CA CYS A 62 -1.72 11.14 -20.82
C CYS A 62 -1.44 12.64 -20.64
N SER A 63 -2.48 13.48 -20.63
CA SER A 63 -2.33 14.93 -20.46
C SER A 63 -1.70 15.30 -19.11
N SER A 64 -2.11 14.66 -18.02
CA SER A 64 -1.51 14.88 -16.69
C SER A 64 -0.02 14.52 -16.67
N ILE A 65 0.36 13.41 -17.33
CA ILE A 65 1.76 13.02 -17.46
C ILE A 65 2.55 14.09 -18.22
N LEU A 66 2.10 14.47 -19.43
CA LEU A 66 2.85 15.44 -20.24
C LEU A 66 2.97 16.79 -19.55
N ASN A 67 1.93 17.22 -18.84
CA ASN A 67 1.96 18.42 -18.00
C ASN A 67 3.02 18.33 -16.91
N TYR A 68 3.06 17.21 -16.18
CA TYR A 68 4.04 17.00 -15.13
C TYR A 68 5.47 16.98 -15.68
N LEU A 69 5.70 16.32 -16.81
CA LEU A 69 7.01 16.27 -17.45
C LEU A 69 7.50 17.67 -17.84
N GLU A 70 6.63 18.46 -18.47
CA GLU A 70 6.97 19.79 -18.98
C GLU A 70 7.18 20.79 -17.85
N ASN A 71 6.22 20.87 -16.92
CA ASN A 71 6.13 21.99 -15.99
C ASN A 71 6.65 21.69 -14.58
N ILE A 72 6.94 20.43 -14.24
CA ILE A 72 7.39 20.06 -12.89
C ILE A 72 8.71 19.32 -12.95
N TYR A 73 8.76 18.17 -13.63
CA TYR A 73 9.97 17.36 -13.67
C TYR A 73 11.12 18.09 -14.39
N SER A 74 10.86 18.68 -15.56
CA SER A 74 11.95 19.29 -16.35
C SER A 74 12.54 20.58 -15.76
N GLU A 75 11.94 21.13 -14.70
CA GLU A 75 12.44 22.33 -14.02
C GLU A 75 13.67 22.03 -13.14
N SER A 76 13.79 20.80 -12.64
CA SER A 76 14.83 20.40 -11.69
C SER A 76 15.93 19.56 -12.35
N ASP A 77 17.14 19.63 -11.78
CA ASP A 77 18.24 18.72 -12.11
C ASP A 77 18.22 17.56 -11.11
N HIS A 78 17.95 16.35 -11.59
CA HIS A 78 17.76 15.17 -10.74
C HIS A 78 19.05 14.38 -10.47
N THR A 79 20.24 14.97 -10.70
CA THR A 79 21.54 14.29 -10.45
C THR A 79 21.83 14.02 -8.98
N THR A 80 21.23 14.77 -8.06
CA THR A 80 21.46 14.68 -6.61
C THR A 80 20.27 14.12 -5.84
N ASP A 81 19.23 13.70 -6.55
CA ASP A 81 18.02 13.17 -5.92
C ASP A 81 18.32 11.89 -5.14
N THR A 82 17.80 11.82 -3.92
CA THR A 82 17.97 10.64 -3.05
C THR A 82 17.21 9.41 -3.57
N TYR A 83 16.23 9.62 -4.45
CA TYR A 83 15.44 8.60 -5.09
C TYR A 83 14.92 9.12 -6.43
N ASP A 84 14.65 8.21 -7.34
CA ASP A 84 14.17 8.54 -8.67
C ASP A 84 12.63 8.75 -8.67
N VAL A 85 12.20 10.02 -8.70
CA VAL A 85 10.79 10.45 -8.78
C VAL A 85 10.12 9.95 -10.06
N CYS A 86 10.88 9.81 -11.15
CA CYS A 86 10.35 9.32 -12.42
C CYS A 86 9.80 7.89 -12.29
N LYS A 87 10.44 7.07 -11.46
CA LYS A 87 9.97 5.72 -11.17
C LYS A 87 8.64 5.71 -10.39
N LEU A 88 8.40 6.67 -9.49
CA LEU A 88 7.10 6.85 -8.85
C LEU A 88 6.01 7.23 -9.87
N LEU A 89 6.30 8.19 -10.75
CA LEU A 89 5.37 8.59 -11.81
C LEU A 89 4.98 7.37 -12.66
N ASN A 90 5.94 6.56 -13.07
CA ASN A 90 5.70 5.34 -13.84
C ASN A 90 4.75 4.35 -13.14
N TYR A 91 4.95 4.08 -11.86
CA TYR A 91 4.04 3.23 -11.09
C TYR A 91 2.66 3.87 -10.91
N TRP A 92 2.60 5.18 -10.69
CA TRP A 92 1.33 5.91 -10.63
C TRP A 92 0.54 5.78 -11.92
N VAL A 93 1.18 5.96 -13.09
CA VAL A 93 0.52 5.86 -14.40
C VAL A 93 -0.14 4.49 -14.58
N TYR A 94 0.61 3.42 -14.36
CA TYR A 94 0.06 2.07 -14.56
C TYR A 94 -1.04 1.74 -13.54
N ASN A 95 -0.85 2.11 -12.27
CA ASN A 95 -1.87 1.96 -11.23
C ASN A 95 -3.15 2.76 -11.54
N ARG A 96 -3.00 3.99 -12.02
CA ARG A 96 -4.13 4.86 -12.40
C ARG A 96 -4.93 4.25 -13.55
N LEU A 97 -4.25 3.71 -14.57
CA LEU A 97 -4.92 2.98 -15.65
C LEU A 97 -5.65 1.74 -15.13
N LYS A 98 -5.02 0.95 -14.25
CA LYS A 98 -5.65 -0.23 -13.63
C LYS A 98 -6.95 0.12 -12.89
N ILE A 99 -6.96 1.23 -12.15
CA ILE A 99 -8.13 1.73 -11.41
C ILE A 99 -9.21 2.24 -12.36
N LEU A 100 -8.85 3.10 -13.32
CA LEU A 100 -9.82 3.74 -14.22
C LEU A 100 -10.42 2.77 -15.24
N LEU A 101 -9.68 1.73 -15.60
CA LEU A 101 -10.04 0.73 -16.60
C LEU A 101 -10.33 -0.63 -15.96
N HIS A 102 -10.69 -0.69 -14.68
CA HIS A 102 -10.91 -1.93 -13.94
C HIS A 102 -11.98 -2.85 -14.56
N SER A 103 -12.90 -2.32 -15.35
CA SER A 103 -13.92 -3.07 -16.08
C SER A 103 -13.42 -3.68 -17.40
N TYR A 104 -12.24 -3.30 -17.88
CA TYR A 104 -11.62 -3.81 -19.10
C TYR A 104 -10.64 -4.96 -18.79
N ASP A 105 -10.36 -5.77 -19.81
CA ASP A 105 -9.37 -6.84 -19.68
C ASP A 105 -7.93 -6.31 -19.59
N SER A 106 -7.02 -7.18 -19.16
CA SER A 106 -5.61 -6.83 -19.00
C SER A 106 -4.93 -6.39 -20.30
N ASN A 107 -5.31 -6.94 -21.44
CA ASN A 107 -4.71 -6.59 -22.74
C ASN A 107 -5.08 -5.17 -23.16
N TYR A 108 -6.31 -4.74 -22.88
CA TYR A 108 -6.74 -3.36 -23.10
C TYR A 108 -5.88 -2.39 -22.28
N ILE A 109 -5.68 -2.69 -20.98
CA ILE A 109 -4.87 -1.87 -20.07
C ILE A 109 -3.40 -1.81 -20.53
N ILE A 110 -2.84 -2.96 -20.96
CA ILE A 110 -1.49 -3.03 -21.50
C ILE A 110 -1.33 -2.17 -22.76
N ARG A 111 -2.32 -2.21 -23.68
CA ARG A 111 -2.29 -1.40 -24.89
C ARG A 111 -2.44 0.09 -24.61
N ALA A 112 -3.35 0.46 -23.69
CA ALA A 112 -3.51 1.83 -23.24
C ALA A 112 -2.21 2.38 -22.62
N HIS A 113 -1.55 1.59 -21.76
CA HIS A 113 -0.23 1.93 -21.22
C HIS A 113 0.81 2.08 -22.32
N GLY A 114 0.85 1.15 -23.29
CA GLY A 114 1.77 1.23 -24.44
C GLY A 114 1.57 2.47 -25.30
N ASP A 115 0.33 2.91 -25.51
CA ASP A 115 0.02 4.14 -26.23
C ASP A 115 0.50 5.39 -25.45
N ILE A 116 0.31 5.42 -24.12
CA ILE A 116 0.85 6.48 -23.27
C ILE A 116 2.39 6.49 -23.33
N VAL A 117 3.04 5.35 -23.18
CA VAL A 117 4.50 5.20 -23.25
C VAL A 117 5.05 5.74 -24.57
N ARG A 118 4.37 5.47 -25.69
CA ARG A 118 4.75 6.02 -27.00
C ARG A 118 4.67 7.54 -27.00
N LYS A 119 3.54 8.12 -26.57
CA LYS A 119 3.36 9.58 -26.51
C LYS A 119 4.33 10.27 -25.57
N TRP A 120 4.62 9.65 -24.44
CA TRP A 120 5.61 10.13 -23.48
C TRP A 120 7.02 10.18 -24.11
N ASN A 121 7.46 9.10 -24.75
CA ASN A 121 8.75 9.08 -25.45
C ASN A 121 8.83 10.13 -26.56
N ASP A 122 7.81 10.20 -27.43
CA ASP A 122 7.72 11.19 -28.51
C ASP A 122 7.80 12.62 -27.95
N PHE A 123 7.12 12.89 -26.82
CA PHE A 123 7.10 14.20 -26.20
C PHE A 123 8.48 14.59 -25.62
N ASN A 124 9.16 13.65 -24.95
CA ASN A 124 10.52 13.87 -24.47
C ASN A 124 11.49 14.19 -25.62
N GLU A 125 11.45 13.41 -26.69
CA GLU A 125 12.41 13.51 -27.81
C GLU A 125 12.13 14.70 -28.73
N LEU A 126 10.87 14.97 -29.05
CA LEU A 126 10.50 15.94 -30.08
C LEU A 126 10.17 17.32 -29.52
N ILE A 127 9.64 17.38 -28.29
CA ILE A 127 9.10 18.61 -27.68
C ILE A 127 10.02 19.12 -26.58
N LEU A 128 10.23 18.33 -25.52
CA LEU A 128 11.01 18.78 -24.36
C LEU A 128 12.48 18.96 -24.68
N LYS A 129 13.10 17.98 -25.37
CA LYS A 129 14.51 18.01 -25.80
C LYS A 129 15.46 18.44 -24.68
N LYS A 130 15.23 17.90 -23.48
CA LYS A 130 16.02 18.20 -22.29
C LYS A 130 17.20 17.24 -22.17
N ASP A 131 18.15 17.64 -21.33
CA ASP A 131 19.25 16.77 -20.91
C ASP A 131 18.71 15.53 -20.17
N GLU A 132 19.51 14.46 -20.10
CA GLU A 132 19.09 13.18 -19.53
C GLU A 132 18.65 13.29 -18.06
N ASN A 133 19.36 14.09 -17.26
CA ASN A 133 19.06 14.37 -15.85
C ASN A 133 17.80 15.22 -15.62
N LYS A 134 17.19 15.76 -16.68
CA LYS A 134 15.92 16.50 -16.65
C LYS A 134 14.82 15.79 -17.45
N THR A 135 15.07 14.55 -17.86
CA THR A 135 14.18 13.76 -18.70
C THR A 135 13.70 12.53 -17.96
N CYS A 136 12.43 12.52 -17.59
CA CYS A 136 11.80 11.35 -17.00
C CYS A 136 11.37 10.39 -18.12
N LYS A 137 11.92 9.16 -18.12
CA LYS A 137 11.66 8.13 -19.14
C LYS A 137 10.59 7.13 -18.70
N PRO A 138 9.69 6.70 -19.60
CA PRO A 138 8.68 5.69 -19.28
C PRO A 138 9.30 4.29 -19.11
N ILE A 139 8.78 3.51 -18.17
CA ILE A 139 9.10 2.09 -17.96
C ILE A 139 8.13 1.25 -18.80
N ILE A 140 8.64 0.71 -19.91
CA ILE A 140 7.83 0.04 -20.93
C ILE A 140 7.20 -1.27 -20.42
N ASN A 141 7.87 -1.98 -19.51
CA ASN A 141 7.57 -3.36 -19.16
C ASN A 141 6.96 -3.55 -17.77
N ILE A 142 6.36 -2.51 -17.15
CA ILE A 142 5.67 -2.64 -15.85
C ILE A 142 4.70 -3.82 -15.85
N ALA A 143 3.87 -3.92 -16.89
CA ALA A 143 2.87 -4.97 -17.01
C ALA A 143 3.44 -6.39 -17.18
N ALA A 144 4.72 -6.54 -17.53
CA ALA A 144 5.37 -7.84 -17.67
C ALA A 144 5.72 -8.45 -16.29
N TYR A 145 5.71 -7.65 -15.22
CA TYR A 145 5.98 -8.12 -13.88
C TYR A 145 4.68 -8.49 -13.17
N ASN A 146 4.46 -9.79 -12.94
CA ASN A 146 3.29 -10.28 -12.18
C ASN A 146 3.19 -9.68 -10.77
N ASP A 147 4.31 -9.22 -10.21
CA ASP A 147 4.40 -8.61 -8.88
C ASP A 147 4.55 -7.09 -8.92
N TRP A 148 4.20 -6.42 -10.03
CA TRP A 148 4.36 -4.96 -10.18
C TRP A 148 3.74 -4.14 -9.02
N GLU A 149 2.60 -4.56 -8.46
CA GLU A 149 1.96 -3.91 -7.30
C GLU A 149 2.88 -3.93 -6.07
N LYS A 150 3.55 -5.06 -5.82
CA LYS A 150 4.54 -5.18 -4.75
C LYS A 150 5.78 -4.35 -5.04
N ARG A 151 6.20 -4.24 -6.32
CA ARG A 151 7.34 -3.39 -6.69
C ARG A 151 7.03 -1.91 -6.45
N LYS A 152 5.83 -1.48 -6.81
CA LYS A 152 5.30 -0.15 -6.49
C LYS A 152 5.34 0.09 -4.99
N GLU A 153 4.72 -0.80 -4.20
CA GLU A 153 4.65 -0.66 -2.75
C GLU A 153 6.05 -0.62 -2.10
N LEU A 154 6.98 -1.45 -2.58
CA LEU A 154 8.36 -1.46 -2.09
C LEU A 154 9.07 -0.14 -2.38
N TYR A 155 8.89 0.40 -3.58
CA TYR A 155 9.51 1.65 -3.96
C TYR A 155 8.90 2.85 -3.22
N GLU A 156 7.59 2.87 -3.02
CA GLU A 156 6.90 3.88 -2.19
C GLU A 156 7.42 3.85 -0.76
N TYR A 157 7.51 2.66 -0.16
CA TYR A 157 8.09 2.50 1.18
C TYR A 157 9.54 2.99 1.25
N TYR A 158 10.37 2.67 0.24
CA TYR A 158 11.75 3.14 0.14
C TYR A 158 11.83 4.68 0.13
N VAL A 159 10.99 5.34 -0.67
CA VAL A 159 10.95 6.79 -0.79
C VAL A 159 10.48 7.46 0.51
N ASP A 160 9.41 6.93 1.09
CA ASP A 160 8.74 7.56 2.23
C ASP A 160 9.46 7.34 3.56
N TYR A 161 10.27 6.28 3.68
CA TYR A 161 10.89 5.89 4.93
C TYR A 161 11.73 7.02 5.56
N SER A 162 12.64 7.62 4.78
CA SER A 162 13.60 8.60 5.30
C SER A 162 12.90 9.88 5.79
N PRO A 163 12.00 10.50 5.01
CA PRO A 163 11.21 11.64 5.48
C PRO A 163 10.45 11.36 6.77
N ILE A 164 9.78 10.20 6.88
CA ILE A 164 9.08 9.81 8.12
C ILE A 164 10.05 9.72 9.29
N LYS A 165 11.18 9.02 9.09
CA LYS A 165 12.15 8.79 10.15
C LYS A 165 12.70 10.11 10.69
N THR A 166 13.00 11.06 9.81
CA THR A 166 13.45 12.41 10.18
C THR A 166 12.37 13.17 10.93
N PHE A 167 11.11 13.13 10.45
CA PHE A 167 9.99 13.78 11.14
C PHE A 167 9.82 13.25 12.58
N LEU A 168 9.95 11.94 12.79
CA LEU A 168 9.81 11.30 14.09
C LEU A 168 10.93 11.64 15.08
N ASP A 169 12.08 12.13 14.60
CA ASP A 169 13.14 12.61 15.50
C ASP A 169 12.71 13.90 16.21
N PHE A 170 11.78 14.67 15.62
CA PHE A 170 11.17 15.86 16.22
C PHE A 170 9.83 15.57 16.93
N TYR A 171 9.09 14.57 16.44
CA TYR A 171 7.75 14.23 16.92
C TYR A 171 7.65 12.75 17.34
N PRO A 172 8.25 12.39 18.49
CA PRO A 172 8.36 10.98 18.93
C PRO A 172 7.01 10.31 19.20
N GLN A 173 5.93 11.08 19.40
CA GLN A 173 4.57 10.56 19.57
C GLN A 173 4.08 9.75 18.35
N GLY A 174 4.63 10.00 17.16
CA GLY A 174 4.33 9.23 15.96
C GLY A 174 4.99 7.85 15.92
N CYS A 175 5.91 7.53 16.85
CA CYS A 175 6.72 6.31 16.79
C CYS A 175 5.86 5.04 16.76
N ARG A 176 4.76 4.99 17.53
CA ARG A 176 3.85 3.85 17.54
C ARG A 176 3.21 3.59 16.17
N LYS A 177 2.71 4.66 15.54
CA LYS A 177 2.14 4.58 14.18
C LYS A 177 3.19 4.10 13.19
N PHE A 178 4.40 4.66 13.27
CA PHE A 178 5.50 4.26 12.39
C PHE A 178 5.97 2.82 12.60
N TYR A 179 6.01 2.32 13.83
CA TYR A 179 6.34 0.93 14.11
C TYR A 179 5.37 -0.02 13.38
N HIS A 180 4.06 0.28 13.43
CA HIS A 180 3.06 -0.51 12.72
C HIS A 180 3.16 -0.35 11.20
N TYR A 181 3.45 0.85 10.69
CA TYR A 181 3.74 1.06 9.28
C TYR A 181 4.91 0.21 8.80
N VAL A 182 6.05 0.21 9.49
CA VAL A 182 7.22 -0.63 9.16
C VAL A 182 6.87 -2.11 9.28
N GLU A 183 6.18 -2.51 10.35
CA GLU A 183 5.78 -3.90 10.57
C GLU A 183 4.84 -4.42 9.48
N SER A 184 3.97 -3.56 8.93
CA SER A 184 3.07 -3.91 7.81
C SER A 184 3.84 -4.41 6.59
N LYS A 185 5.08 -3.95 6.39
CA LYS A 185 5.92 -4.28 5.22
C LYS A 185 6.64 -5.63 5.34
N LYS A 186 6.51 -6.37 6.45
CA LYS A 186 7.18 -7.68 6.62
C LYS A 186 6.88 -8.65 5.48
N LYS A 187 5.61 -8.83 5.13
CA LYS A 187 5.20 -9.74 4.04
C LYS A 187 5.72 -9.30 2.68
N LEU A 188 5.85 -7.99 2.47
CA LEU A 188 6.42 -7.41 1.25
C LEU A 188 7.90 -7.78 1.11
N TYR A 189 8.69 -7.62 2.18
CA TYR A 189 10.10 -8.02 2.19
C TYR A 189 10.28 -9.53 2.13
N GLU A 190 9.42 -10.32 2.77
CA GLU A 190 9.43 -11.79 2.63
C GLU A 190 9.20 -12.25 1.19
N HIS A 191 8.33 -11.57 0.43
CA HIS A 191 8.14 -11.83 -1.01
C HIS A 191 9.45 -11.62 -1.76
N PHE A 192 10.09 -10.46 -1.61
CA PHE A 192 11.31 -10.18 -2.36
C PHE A 192 12.51 -11.00 -1.88
N LYS A 193 12.71 -11.23 -0.58
CA LYS A 193 13.78 -12.12 -0.08
C LYS A 193 13.77 -13.52 -0.71
N LYS A 194 12.57 -14.09 -0.97
CA LYS A 194 12.43 -15.41 -1.61
C LYS A 194 12.84 -15.41 -3.09
N HIS A 195 12.68 -14.28 -3.77
CA HIS A 195 12.88 -14.15 -5.21
C HIS A 195 14.20 -13.47 -5.59
N CYS A 196 14.67 -12.54 -4.77
CA CYS A 196 15.87 -11.72 -4.92
C CYS A 196 17.08 -12.30 -4.17
N THR A 197 17.35 -13.59 -4.31
CA THR A 197 18.56 -14.21 -3.75
C THR A 197 19.78 -13.90 -4.64
N SER A 198 21.01 -13.97 -4.09
CA SER A 198 22.27 -13.76 -4.83
C SER A 198 22.33 -14.50 -6.17
N ASP A 199 21.73 -15.69 -6.23
CA ASP A 199 21.77 -16.60 -7.38
C ASP A 199 20.61 -16.38 -8.37
N LYS A 200 19.63 -15.54 -8.01
CA LYS A 200 18.39 -15.27 -8.77
C LYS A 200 18.20 -13.77 -8.97
N LYS A 201 19.15 -13.12 -9.64
CA LYS A 201 18.96 -11.73 -10.12
C LYS A 201 17.84 -11.63 -11.18
N LYS A 202 17.48 -12.73 -11.84
CA LYS A 202 16.36 -12.77 -12.79
C LYS A 202 15.03 -12.60 -12.06
N GLY A 203 14.40 -11.44 -12.26
CA GLY A 203 13.09 -11.13 -11.71
C GLY A 203 13.13 -10.31 -10.42
N CYS A 204 14.29 -9.91 -9.91
CA CYS A 204 14.36 -8.92 -8.83
C CYS A 204 14.18 -7.49 -9.38
N PRO A 205 13.55 -6.55 -8.65
CA PRO A 205 13.62 -5.14 -8.99
C PRO A 205 15.07 -4.66 -8.98
N ASP A 206 15.46 -3.85 -9.96
CA ASP A 206 16.81 -3.27 -10.09
C ASP A 206 17.18 -2.36 -8.90
N PHE A 207 16.17 -1.79 -8.23
CA PHE A 207 16.33 -0.97 -7.04
C PHE A 207 16.30 -1.75 -5.70
N TYR A 208 16.10 -3.07 -5.71
CA TYR A 208 15.88 -3.83 -4.47
C TYR A 208 17.05 -3.72 -3.47
N GLU A 209 18.30 -3.75 -3.95
CA GLU A 209 19.50 -3.62 -3.12
C GLU A 209 19.49 -2.33 -2.28
N GLN A 210 18.95 -1.23 -2.84
CA GLN A 210 18.81 0.04 -2.12
C GLN A 210 17.75 -0.01 -1.02
N CYS A 211 16.76 -0.90 -1.15
CA CYS A 211 15.68 -1.10 -0.19
C CYS A 211 16.09 -1.99 0.98
N GLU A 212 17.09 -2.87 0.84
CA GLU A 212 17.43 -3.88 1.86
C GLU A 212 17.71 -3.27 3.24
N LYS A 213 18.32 -2.08 3.29
CA LYS A 213 18.58 -1.36 4.56
C LYS A 213 17.31 -0.94 5.33
N TYR A 214 16.16 -0.93 4.67
CA TYR A 214 14.86 -0.58 5.27
C TYR A 214 14.02 -1.80 5.61
N ASP A 215 14.59 -3.00 5.54
CA ASP A 215 13.89 -4.21 5.93
C ASP A 215 13.30 -4.11 7.35
N PRO A 216 12.02 -4.47 7.56
CA PRO A 216 11.40 -4.44 8.88
C PRO A 216 12.17 -5.21 9.96
N ASP A 217 12.84 -6.31 9.61
CA ASP A 217 13.64 -7.10 10.55
C ASP A 217 14.90 -6.35 11.00
N ILE A 218 15.41 -5.43 10.17
CA ILE A 218 16.54 -4.55 10.47
C ILE A 218 16.05 -3.31 11.23
N ILE A 219 14.95 -2.71 10.79
CA ILE A 219 14.48 -1.42 11.30
C ILE A 219 13.78 -1.54 12.66
N LEU A 220 12.82 -2.47 12.82
CA LEU A 220 11.99 -2.53 14.04
C LEU A 220 12.82 -2.64 15.34
N PRO A 221 13.95 -3.39 15.39
CA PRO A 221 14.84 -3.40 16.55
C PRO A 221 15.41 -2.03 16.95
N THR A 222 15.55 -1.10 16.00
CA THR A 222 16.18 0.21 16.20
C THR A 222 15.21 1.30 16.70
N LEU A 223 13.90 1.05 16.63
CA LEU A 223 12.88 2.04 17.00
C LEU A 223 12.79 2.20 18.52
N LYS A 224 12.88 3.44 19.02
CA LYS A 224 12.86 3.77 20.46
C LYS A 224 11.61 3.24 21.18
N CYS A 225 10.44 3.30 20.53
CA CYS A 225 9.17 2.81 21.09
C CYS A 225 9.00 1.28 21.07
N ARG A 226 9.98 0.51 20.57
CA ARG A 226 9.89 -0.96 20.48
C ARG A 226 9.51 -1.61 21.81
N GLN A 227 10.18 -1.21 22.90
CA GLN A 227 10.01 -1.88 24.18
C GLN A 227 8.60 -1.66 24.76
N GLU A 228 8.07 -0.44 24.61
CA GLU A 228 6.70 -0.09 25.01
C GLU A 228 5.69 -0.98 24.28
N ILE A 229 5.82 -1.10 22.96
CA ILE A 229 4.92 -1.92 22.13
C ILE A 229 5.00 -3.41 22.50
N ILE A 230 6.21 -3.93 22.76
CA ILE A 230 6.39 -5.33 23.19
C ILE A 230 5.71 -5.58 24.55
N ASN A 231 5.84 -4.64 25.49
CA ASN A 231 5.22 -4.77 26.81
C ASN A 231 3.70 -4.73 26.71
N GLU A 232 3.13 -3.77 25.96
CA GLU A 232 1.70 -3.68 25.73
C GLU A 232 1.12 -4.97 25.11
N ARG A 233 1.81 -5.56 24.13
CA ARG A 233 1.39 -6.82 23.51
C ARG A 233 1.36 -7.98 24.51
N LYS A 234 2.39 -8.10 25.35
CA LYS A 234 2.43 -9.14 26.40
C LYS A 234 1.29 -8.97 27.41
N GLU A 235 1.00 -7.75 27.82
CA GLU A 235 -0.12 -7.45 28.73
C GLU A 235 -1.47 -7.77 28.09
N ALA A 236 -1.65 -7.45 26.80
CA ALA A 236 -2.85 -7.78 26.05
C ALA A 236 -3.03 -9.30 25.91
N GLU A 237 -1.97 -10.04 25.59
CA GLU A 237 -1.98 -11.51 25.53
C GLU A 237 -2.33 -12.14 26.88
N HIS A 238 -1.72 -11.66 27.96
CA HIS A 238 -2.02 -12.14 29.32
C HIS A 238 -3.48 -11.87 29.70
N SER A 239 -4.00 -10.68 29.38
CA SER A 239 -5.39 -10.30 29.63
C SER A 239 -6.38 -11.12 28.79
N ALA A 240 -6.04 -11.43 27.54
CA ALA A 240 -6.84 -12.29 26.68
C ALA A 240 -6.89 -13.73 27.20
N LEU A 241 -5.75 -14.26 27.68
CA LEU A 241 -5.66 -15.59 28.28
C LEU A 241 -6.48 -15.68 29.57
N GLN A 242 -6.47 -14.64 30.40
CA GLN A 242 -7.31 -14.57 31.61
C GLN A 242 -8.80 -14.55 31.28
N ARG A 243 -9.21 -13.76 30.27
CA ARG A 243 -10.61 -13.75 29.80
C ARG A 243 -11.07 -15.10 29.25
N ALA A 244 -10.22 -15.78 28.47
CA ALA A 244 -10.51 -17.11 27.95
C ALA A 244 -10.67 -18.14 29.08
N LYS A 245 -9.86 -18.04 30.14
CA LYS A 245 -9.99 -18.89 31.34
C LYS A 245 -11.28 -18.59 32.12
N ALA A 246 -11.66 -17.33 32.27
CA ALA A 246 -12.91 -16.95 32.94
C ALA A 246 -14.15 -17.49 32.22
N HIS A 247 -14.16 -17.48 30.87
CA HIS A 247 -15.26 -18.04 30.07
C HIS A 247 -15.30 -19.58 30.06
N SER A 248 -14.28 -20.27 30.57
CA SER A 248 -14.26 -21.74 30.70
C SER A 248 -14.67 -22.24 32.08
N VAL A 249 -15.03 -21.36 33.02
CA VAL A 249 -15.38 -21.73 34.41
C VAL A 249 -16.91 -21.70 34.68
N ASP A 250 -17.73 -21.19 33.76
CA ASP A 250 -19.20 -21.25 33.87
C ASP A 250 -19.79 -22.47 33.14
N ASP A 251 -19.66 -23.64 33.75
CA ASP A 251 -20.75 -24.63 33.72
C ASP A 251 -20.84 -25.38 35.07
N PRO A 252 -21.50 -24.78 36.08
CA PRO A 252 -21.86 -25.48 37.30
C PRO A 252 -23.30 -25.99 37.18
N ASN A 253 -23.59 -26.90 36.24
CA ASN A 253 -24.80 -27.72 36.32
C ASN A 253 -24.62 -29.10 35.66
N ALA A 254 -23.70 -29.89 36.21
CA ALA A 254 -23.77 -31.34 36.16
C ALA A 254 -24.11 -31.87 37.56
N GLN A 255 -25.40 -31.86 37.91
CA GLN A 255 -25.92 -32.68 39.00
C GLN A 255 -26.54 -33.94 38.40
N ASP A 256 -25.95 -35.07 38.80
CA ASP A 256 -26.48 -36.43 38.74
C ASP A 256 -27.78 -36.53 39.55
N GLU A 257 -28.84 -37.13 38.98
CA GLU A 257 -29.67 -38.17 39.64
C GLU A 257 -30.77 -38.77 38.71
N SER A 258 -30.60 -40.08 38.44
CA SER A 258 -31.54 -41.22 38.33
C SER A 258 -32.86 -41.24 37.54
N ASP A 259 -32.93 -42.30 36.70
CA ASP A 259 -34.03 -43.23 36.37
C ASP A 259 -35.32 -42.75 35.65
N ASP A 260 -35.52 -43.14 34.36
CA ASP A 260 -36.19 -44.41 34.01
C ASP A 260 -36.33 -44.67 32.47
N ILE A 261 -36.08 -45.93 32.11
CA ILE A 261 -36.27 -46.79 30.91
C ILE A 261 -37.11 -46.30 29.69
N LYS A 262 -36.57 -46.38 28.44
CA LYS A 262 -36.90 -47.42 27.39
C LYS A 262 -36.14 -47.29 26.05
N SER A 263 -35.34 -48.33 25.74
CA SER A 263 -35.06 -49.05 24.45
C SER A 263 -35.38 -48.37 23.09
N PHE A 264 -34.52 -48.34 22.06
CA PHE A 264 -34.00 -49.50 21.29
C PHE A 264 -32.74 -49.21 20.43
N GLY A 265 -31.80 -50.18 20.40
CA GLY A 265 -30.97 -50.59 19.25
C GLY A 265 -29.63 -49.85 19.00
N ALA A 266 -28.50 -50.21 19.65
CA ALA A 266 -27.50 -51.24 19.25
C ALA A 266 -26.67 -50.85 17.99
N SER A 267 -25.32 -50.77 17.96
CA SER A 267 -24.24 -51.25 18.83
C SER A 267 -22.88 -50.58 18.53
N LYS A 268 -22.03 -50.45 19.58
CA LYS A 268 -20.56 -50.71 19.70
C LYS A 268 -19.60 -50.21 18.59
N LEU A 269 -18.39 -49.71 18.82
CA LEU A 269 -17.42 -49.72 19.93
C LEU A 269 -16.29 -48.79 19.46
N ASN A 270 -15.71 -47.96 20.33
CA ASN A 270 -14.38 -48.20 20.89
C ASN A 270 -13.76 -46.90 21.41
N LYS A 271 -13.33 -46.99 22.66
CA LYS A 271 -12.62 -46.00 23.45
C LYS A 271 -11.17 -46.00 22.98
N ASN A 272 -10.64 -44.85 22.60
CA ASN A 272 -9.24 -44.54 22.84
C ASN A 272 -9.05 -43.03 22.92
N SER A 273 -8.69 -42.61 24.12
CA SER A 273 -8.15 -41.31 24.47
C SER A 273 -6.93 -40.99 23.61
N ASN A 274 -6.91 -39.81 23.00
CA ASN A 274 -5.69 -39.04 22.82
C ASN A 274 -6.05 -37.56 22.72
N ASN A 275 -5.55 -36.79 23.68
CA ASN A 275 -5.59 -35.34 23.70
C ASN A 275 -4.99 -34.77 22.42
N ILE A 276 -5.79 -34.09 21.61
CA ILE A 276 -5.29 -33.10 20.66
C ILE A 276 -6.15 -31.85 20.84
N ARG A 277 -5.59 -30.89 21.60
CA ARG A 277 -6.14 -29.56 21.78
C ARG A 277 -5.82 -28.75 20.51
N MET A 278 -6.66 -28.88 19.49
CA MET A 278 -6.49 -28.16 18.23
C MET A 278 -7.09 -26.75 18.36
N TYR A 279 -6.31 -25.81 18.88
CA TYR A 279 -6.61 -24.37 18.70
C TYR A 279 -6.00 -23.95 17.37
N GLY A 280 -6.79 -23.99 16.31
CA GLY A 280 -6.40 -23.50 15.00
C GLY A 280 -7.65 -23.28 14.17
N ASN A 281 -7.89 -22.00 13.83
CA ASN A 281 -8.76 -21.47 12.78
C ASN A 281 -9.84 -20.50 13.30
N VAL A 282 -9.46 -19.25 13.49
CA VAL A 282 -10.31 -18.12 13.10
C VAL A 282 -9.40 -17.01 12.59
N LEU A 283 -9.33 -16.85 11.26
CA LEU A 283 -9.19 -15.59 10.52
C LEU A 283 -9.20 -15.94 9.02
N LEU A 284 -10.35 -16.42 8.53
CA LEU A 284 -10.68 -16.34 7.10
C LEU A 284 -11.16 -14.91 6.84
N GLY A 285 -10.20 -14.01 6.65
CA GLY A 285 -10.46 -12.67 6.14
C GLY A 285 -10.58 -12.75 4.62
N VAL A 286 -11.82 -12.81 4.15
CA VAL A 286 -12.19 -12.66 2.74
C VAL A 286 -11.69 -11.30 2.25
N VAL A 287 -10.82 -11.32 1.23
CA VAL A 287 -10.43 -10.13 0.47
C VAL A 287 -11.55 -9.81 -0.51
N ALA A 288 -12.29 -8.74 -0.24
CA ALA A 288 -12.95 -7.92 -1.25
C ALA A 288 -13.59 -6.71 -0.57
N THR A 289 -13.01 -5.51 -0.74
CA THR A 289 -13.78 -4.32 -1.12
C THR A 289 -12.87 -3.27 -1.73
N SER A 290 -13.12 -3.05 -3.02
CA SER A 290 -12.68 -1.96 -3.87
C SER A 290 -13.24 -0.60 -3.45
N MET A 291 -12.40 0.43 -3.58
CA MET A 291 -12.67 1.75 -4.20
C MET A 291 -14.00 2.47 -3.87
N THR A 292 -13.93 3.52 -3.04
CA THR A 292 -14.54 4.86 -3.27
C THR A 292 -14.32 5.75 -2.02
N SER A 293 -13.35 6.67 -2.04
CA SER A 293 -13.28 7.70 -0.97
C SER A 293 -12.86 9.10 -1.43
N GLY A 294 -12.58 9.30 -2.73
CA GLY A 294 -12.18 10.61 -3.26
C GLY A 294 -13.23 11.73 -3.16
N ALA A 295 -14.51 11.39 -2.90
CA ALA A 295 -15.59 12.38 -2.83
C ALA A 295 -15.82 12.98 -1.43
N LEU A 296 -15.46 12.27 -0.35
CA LEU A 296 -15.76 12.72 1.02
C LEU A 296 -14.75 13.74 1.56
N TYR A 297 -13.55 13.85 0.96
CA TYR A 297 -12.49 14.72 1.46
C TYR A 297 -12.64 16.21 1.08
N ARG A 298 -13.48 16.52 0.07
CA ARG A 298 -13.74 17.92 -0.36
C ARG A 298 -14.36 18.81 0.72
N VAL A 299 -14.98 18.23 1.74
CA VAL A 299 -15.66 19.01 2.80
C VAL A 299 -14.69 19.40 3.92
N ASN A 300 -13.55 18.70 4.11
CA ASN A 300 -12.72 18.88 5.30
C ASN A 300 -11.45 19.75 5.09
N ILE A 301 -10.86 19.75 3.88
CA ILE A 301 -9.68 20.61 3.60
C ILE A 301 -10.03 22.10 3.67
N ASN A 302 -11.19 22.50 3.13
CA ASN A 302 -11.60 23.90 3.10
C ASN A 302 -11.77 24.49 4.51
N SER A 303 -12.06 23.67 5.51
CA SER A 303 -12.19 24.08 6.91
C SER A 303 -10.82 24.28 7.59
N LEU A 304 -9.78 23.55 7.18
CA LEU A 304 -8.42 23.69 7.74
C LEU A 304 -7.68 24.90 7.17
N ILE A 305 -7.87 25.22 5.88
CA ILE A 305 -7.23 26.38 5.23
C ILE A 305 -7.79 27.70 5.77
N GLN A 306 -9.06 27.75 6.17
CA GLN A 306 -9.67 28.95 6.77
C GLN A 306 -9.11 29.26 8.16
N ILE A 307 -8.65 28.26 8.93
CA ILE A 307 -8.11 28.45 10.28
C ILE A 307 -6.70 29.07 10.22
N ASN A 308 -5.88 28.71 9.23
CA ASN A 308 -4.51 29.23 9.08
C ASN A 308 -4.42 30.61 8.39
N ARG A 309 -5.54 31.21 7.98
CA ARG A 309 -5.57 32.59 7.45
C ARG A 309 -5.96 33.65 8.47
N ILE A 310 -6.24 33.27 9.71
CA ILE A 310 -6.52 34.18 10.82
C ILE A 310 -5.52 33.89 11.95
N SER A 311 -4.27 34.27 11.76
CA SER A 311 -3.25 34.48 12.80
C SER A 311 -2.16 35.39 12.23
#